data_AF-A0A7S2HFH4-F1
#
_entry.id   AF-A0A7S2HFH4-F1
#
_cell.length_a   1.000
_cell.length_b   1.000
_cell.length_c   1.000
_cell.angle_alpha   90.00
_cell.angle_beta   90.00
_cell.angle_gamma   90.00
#
_symmetry.space_group_name_H-M   'P 1'
#
loop_
_entity.id
_entity.type
_entity.pdbx_description
1 polymer ?
#
loop_
_entity_poly.entity_id
_entity_poly.type
_entity_poly.pdbx_seq_one_letter_code
_entity_poly.pdbx_strand_id
1 'polypeptide(L)'
;MLSIDEEDFLYALLRLISLLVCIVLFLLYLMWYVKLVQKDEQLVVKGLTEETIINGPQIAWLPFLTKSSELRKVLSLSKMEYCVVKNILSGEKRVEIGPKLVFLKSYDCVQKDDRTGEKKRSALSLKANEYVRFVDNSTGKVRVEVGEQGCVVPGPDEVFMDGGSGKKRALDLQVFEYVKIQDKRTGKVRTEKGEKLVFLGPFEEYLGLKQTAVEVDDETSVLVRNKRTGQQHLVTEKMLFIPTNDEEVMEVRPLTKLADYEACIVRDKTGKDIFYFGSNEEQRSFFLPPHSQMVSLLWSRGRRRERRDLKITKIDLRPMYMSFEFNCRTNDNVELVLEGSFFWEVVDLPAMVKFTNDTTGDICNHARSRFIEMVSKVTLQEFMTQFNKIAEQVHQQDDSDFYTQRGVKIHSLEVTGYHCAEKSTAAILEQIIQETTNRMNKLQQQESENEVQLNEIRGDIEEEKARGELIKIQTDNSNALSKMEGMAEAERVKSFLDHLSKELPDLSMRDKISMWNTLRKEDALKAVSKGDAKLFFTPKDVNLSIENHDHSHERGWVDGEESSG
;
A
#
# COMPACT_ATOMS: atom_id res chain seq x y z
N MET A 1 121.58 -76.85 -35.60
CA MET A 1 120.78 -77.10 -36.82
C MET A 1 119.86 -78.24 -36.48
N LEU A 2 118.58 -78.09 -36.83
CA LEU A 2 117.49 -79.07 -36.73
C LEU A 2 116.97 -79.31 -35.31
N SER A 3 115.68 -79.30 -35.05
CA SER A 3 114.49 -78.79 -35.73
C SER A 3 113.45 -78.99 -34.65
N ILE A 4 113.06 -77.91 -33.97
CA ILE A 4 111.84 -77.98 -33.15
C ILE A 4 110.75 -78.26 -34.17
N ASP A 5 110.21 -79.48 -34.13
CA ASP A 5 109.27 -79.98 -35.11
C ASP A 5 108.10 -78.99 -35.25
N GLU A 6 108.09 -78.28 -36.38
CA GLU A 6 107.03 -77.34 -36.74
C GLU A 6 105.66 -78.05 -36.71
N GLU A 7 105.61 -79.37 -36.89
CA GLU A 7 104.38 -80.18 -36.83
C GLU A 7 103.79 -80.32 -35.42
N ASP A 8 104.60 -80.55 -34.37
CA ASP A 8 104.08 -80.72 -33.00
C ASP A 8 103.58 -79.40 -32.41
N PHE A 9 104.24 -78.28 -32.74
CA PHE A 9 103.76 -76.95 -32.38
C PHE A 9 102.46 -76.60 -33.13
N LEU A 10 102.31 -77.03 -34.39
CA LEU A 10 101.09 -76.85 -35.18
C LEU A 10 99.91 -77.68 -34.63
N TYR A 11 100.12 -78.94 -34.24
CA TYR A 11 99.09 -79.81 -33.66
C TYR A 11 98.63 -79.33 -32.27
N ALA A 12 99.55 -78.86 -31.44
CA ALA A 12 99.22 -78.25 -30.15
C ALA A 12 98.40 -76.95 -30.33
N LEU A 13 98.78 -76.11 -31.29
CA LEU A 13 98.05 -74.90 -31.65
C LEU A 13 96.64 -75.22 -32.20
N LEU A 14 96.51 -76.25 -33.05
CA LEU A 14 95.22 -76.66 -33.64
C LEU A 14 94.25 -77.22 -32.58
N ARG A 15 94.75 -77.99 -31.61
CA ARG A 15 93.94 -78.46 -30.46
C ARG A 15 93.51 -77.31 -29.55
N LEU A 16 94.39 -76.33 -29.32
CA LEU A 16 94.08 -75.17 -28.50
C LEU A 16 93.04 -74.28 -29.19
N ILE A 17 93.14 -74.08 -30.52
CA ILE A 17 92.14 -73.39 -31.34
C ILE A 17 90.82 -74.18 -31.37
N SER A 18 90.83 -75.50 -31.55
CA SER A 18 89.61 -76.32 -31.52
C SER A 18 88.93 -76.30 -30.15
N LEU A 19 89.69 -76.38 -29.07
CA LEU A 19 89.17 -76.26 -27.71
C LEU A 19 88.56 -74.88 -27.49
N LEU A 20 89.22 -73.83 -27.98
CA LEU A 20 88.74 -72.46 -27.88
C LEU A 20 87.48 -72.24 -28.73
N VAL A 21 87.39 -72.84 -29.92
CA VAL A 21 86.18 -72.85 -30.76
C VAL A 21 85.05 -73.63 -30.09
N CYS A 22 85.32 -74.80 -29.50
CA CYS A 22 84.31 -75.56 -28.75
C CYS A 22 83.83 -74.81 -27.51
N ILE A 23 84.72 -74.13 -26.78
CA ILE A 23 84.37 -73.27 -25.64
C ILE A 23 83.54 -72.07 -26.11
N VAL A 24 83.92 -71.43 -27.21
CA VAL A 24 83.15 -70.32 -27.80
C VAL A 24 81.78 -70.80 -28.28
N LEU A 25 81.68 -71.95 -28.94
CA LEU A 25 80.40 -72.56 -29.34
C LEU A 25 79.55 -72.96 -28.14
N PHE A 26 80.17 -73.49 -27.07
CA PHE A 26 79.47 -73.83 -25.83
C PHE A 26 79.01 -72.57 -25.08
N LEU A 27 79.80 -71.51 -25.05
CA LEU A 27 79.41 -70.22 -24.47
C LEU A 27 78.31 -69.55 -25.30
N LEU A 28 78.38 -69.61 -26.64
CA LEU A 28 77.31 -69.15 -27.53
C LEU A 28 76.02 -69.97 -27.33
N TYR A 29 76.15 -71.29 -27.15
CA TYR A 29 75.04 -72.18 -26.81
C TYR A 29 74.44 -71.80 -25.45
N LEU A 30 75.27 -71.60 -24.42
CA LEU A 30 74.83 -71.21 -23.08
C LEU A 30 74.15 -69.83 -23.11
N MET A 31 74.69 -68.87 -23.84
CA MET A 31 74.10 -67.54 -24.01
C MET A 31 72.76 -67.56 -24.77
N TRP A 32 72.59 -68.54 -25.67
CA TRP A 32 71.35 -68.70 -26.42
C TRP A 32 70.27 -69.39 -25.57
N TYR A 33 70.61 -70.48 -24.87
CA TYR A 33 69.64 -71.35 -24.20
C TYR A 33 69.46 -71.10 -22.69
N VAL A 34 70.38 -70.41 -22.03
CA VAL A 34 70.23 -70.02 -20.62
C VAL A 34 69.92 -68.53 -20.52
N LYS A 35 68.75 -68.21 -19.99
CA LYS A 35 68.34 -66.83 -19.72
C LYS A 35 68.16 -66.63 -18.22
N LEU A 36 68.86 -65.63 -17.68
CA LEU A 36 68.65 -65.17 -16.32
C LEU A 36 67.47 -64.21 -16.32
N VAL A 37 66.41 -64.54 -15.58
CA VAL A 37 65.22 -63.68 -15.46
C VAL A 37 65.29 -62.96 -14.11
N GLN A 38 65.39 -61.64 -14.12
CA GLN A 38 65.43 -60.83 -12.90
C GLN A 38 64.05 -60.71 -12.23
N LYS A 39 64.00 -60.17 -11.00
CA LYS A 39 62.77 -60.09 -10.19
C LYS A 39 61.65 -59.24 -10.83
N ASP A 40 62.00 -58.25 -11.66
CA ASP A 40 61.09 -57.38 -12.41
C ASP A 40 60.97 -57.77 -13.89
N GLU A 41 61.39 -58.99 -14.24
CA GLU A 41 61.39 -59.51 -15.60
C GLU A 41 60.58 -60.81 -15.70
N GLN A 42 60.09 -61.06 -16.90
CA GLN A 42 59.29 -62.22 -17.24
C GLN A 42 59.72 -62.72 -18.62
N LEU A 43 60.06 -64.00 -18.72
CA LEU A 43 60.50 -64.61 -19.97
C LEU A 43 59.31 -65.26 -20.66
N VAL A 44 59.07 -64.83 -21.90
CA VAL A 44 58.00 -65.36 -22.76
C VAL A 44 58.64 -66.31 -23.77
N VAL A 45 58.26 -67.58 -23.71
CA VAL A 45 58.84 -68.66 -24.51
C VAL A 45 57.79 -69.17 -25.49
N LYS A 46 58.02 -68.95 -26.78
CA LYS A 46 57.16 -69.43 -27.86
C LYS A 46 57.61 -70.80 -28.33
N GLY A 47 56.86 -71.83 -27.94
CA GLY A 47 57.06 -73.20 -28.39
C GLY A 47 56.47 -73.45 -29.79
N LEU A 48 56.39 -74.73 -30.18
CA LEU A 48 55.78 -75.13 -31.45
C LEU A 48 54.25 -74.97 -31.45
N THR A 49 53.60 -75.24 -30.31
CA THR A 49 52.15 -75.24 -30.12
C THR A 49 51.66 -74.27 -29.04
N GLU A 50 52.41 -74.07 -27.96
CA GLU A 50 51.99 -73.27 -26.80
C GLU A 50 52.99 -72.17 -26.44
N GLU A 51 52.49 -71.10 -25.82
CA GLU A 51 53.27 -70.00 -25.27
C GLU A 51 53.38 -70.18 -23.75
N THR A 52 54.59 -70.35 -23.24
CA THR A 52 54.85 -70.56 -21.81
C THR A 52 55.54 -69.34 -21.21
N ILE A 53 55.19 -69.04 -19.96
CA ILE A 53 55.68 -67.86 -19.26
C ILE A 53 56.43 -68.28 -18.00
N ILE A 54 57.61 -67.70 -17.81
CA ILE A 54 58.51 -67.97 -16.69
C ILE A 54 58.74 -66.66 -15.93
N ASN A 55 58.23 -66.57 -14.70
CA ASN A 55 58.34 -65.37 -13.85
C ASN A 55 59.66 -65.37 -13.06
N GLY A 56 60.36 -64.24 -12.97
CA GLY A 56 61.57 -64.17 -12.15
C GLY A 56 61.31 -64.18 -10.64
N PRO A 57 62.38 -64.30 -9.81
CA PRO A 57 63.77 -64.51 -10.18
C PRO A 57 64.09 -66.00 -10.33
N GLN A 58 64.43 -66.45 -11.56
CA GLN A 58 64.86 -67.82 -11.81
C GLN A 58 65.77 -67.92 -13.04
N ILE A 59 66.63 -68.94 -13.06
CA ILE A 59 67.45 -69.28 -14.22
C ILE A 59 66.60 -70.19 -15.11
N ALA A 60 66.20 -69.69 -16.28
CA ALA A 60 65.35 -70.40 -17.20
C ALA A 60 66.18 -71.12 -18.27
N TRP A 61 66.01 -72.43 -18.36
CA TRP A 61 66.58 -73.27 -19.41
C TRP A 61 65.58 -73.41 -20.56
N LEU A 62 65.91 -72.89 -21.74
CA LEU A 62 65.07 -72.96 -22.91
C LEU A 62 65.20 -74.33 -23.59
N PRO A 63 64.09 -75.02 -23.91
CA PRO A 63 64.14 -76.27 -24.66
C PRO A 63 64.63 -76.04 -26.10
N PHE A 64 65.30 -77.04 -26.67
CA PHE A 64 65.94 -76.95 -28.00
C PHE A 64 64.97 -76.66 -29.16
N LEU A 65 63.67 -76.87 -28.97
CA LEU A 65 62.59 -76.65 -29.95
C LEU A 65 61.84 -75.31 -29.73
N THR A 66 62.49 -74.32 -29.13
CA THR A 66 61.90 -72.99 -28.93
C THR A 66 62.02 -72.16 -30.20
N LYS A 67 60.90 -71.64 -30.71
CA LYS A 67 60.90 -70.77 -31.91
C LYS A 67 61.47 -69.39 -31.60
N SER A 68 61.12 -68.83 -30.44
CA SER A 68 61.58 -67.51 -30.01
C SER A 68 61.42 -67.36 -28.50
N SER A 69 62.34 -66.64 -27.86
CA SER A 69 62.27 -66.26 -26.45
C SER A 69 62.41 -64.74 -26.33
N GLU A 70 61.47 -64.08 -25.68
CA GLU A 70 61.48 -62.62 -25.48
C GLU A 70 61.47 -62.32 -23.98
N LEU A 71 62.39 -61.47 -23.54
CA LEU A 71 62.48 -61.03 -22.16
C LEU A 71 61.67 -59.74 -22.01
N ARG A 72 60.61 -59.79 -21.20
CA ARG A 72 59.64 -58.71 -21.01
C ARG A 72 59.76 -58.13 -19.61
N LYS A 73 59.87 -56.81 -19.51
CA LYS A 73 59.82 -56.11 -18.23
C LYS A 73 58.40 -56.10 -17.66
N VAL A 74 58.27 -56.46 -16.40
CA VAL A 74 57.00 -56.56 -15.66
C VAL A 74 56.48 -55.15 -15.33
N LEU A 75 55.17 -54.97 -15.38
CA LEU A 75 54.55 -53.70 -15.05
C LEU A 75 54.54 -53.51 -13.52
N SER A 76 55.26 -52.50 -13.02
CA SER A 76 55.19 -52.09 -11.61
C SER A 76 54.03 -51.13 -11.39
N LEU A 77 53.13 -51.46 -10.46
CA LEU A 77 52.06 -50.57 -10.01
C LEU A 77 52.42 -49.99 -8.64
N SER A 78 52.31 -48.67 -8.50
CA SER A 78 52.39 -47.99 -7.21
C SER A 78 51.11 -48.16 -6.38
N LYS A 79 51.09 -47.70 -5.12
CA LYS A 79 49.95 -47.85 -4.19
C LYS A 79 48.63 -47.23 -4.70
N MET A 80 48.73 -46.27 -5.60
CA MET A 80 47.59 -45.52 -6.17
C MET A 80 47.42 -45.81 -7.66
N GLU A 81 48.00 -46.89 -8.17
CA GLU A 81 47.92 -47.25 -9.59
C GLU A 81 47.19 -48.59 -9.75
N TYR A 82 46.48 -48.71 -10.86
CA TYR A 82 45.87 -49.95 -11.31
C TYR A 82 46.07 -50.14 -12.82
N CYS A 83 45.94 -51.38 -13.28
CA CYS A 83 45.86 -51.68 -14.71
C CYS A 83 44.76 -52.70 -14.98
N VAL A 84 44.16 -52.61 -16.16
CA VAL A 84 43.18 -53.60 -16.64
C VAL A 84 43.90 -54.59 -17.54
N VAL A 85 43.86 -55.87 -17.18
CA VAL A 85 44.45 -56.96 -17.94
C VAL A 85 43.32 -57.69 -18.66
N LYS A 86 43.43 -57.83 -19.98
CA LYS A 86 42.48 -58.56 -20.82
C LYS A 86 43.16 -59.81 -21.37
N ASN A 87 42.51 -60.95 -21.21
CA ASN A 87 42.92 -62.16 -21.88
C ASN A 87 42.49 -62.12 -23.36
N ILE A 88 43.41 -62.36 -24.28
CA ILE A 88 43.17 -62.30 -25.72
C ILE A 88 42.31 -63.48 -26.19
N LEU A 89 42.42 -64.65 -25.56
CA LEU A 89 41.69 -65.86 -25.95
C LEU A 89 40.29 -65.92 -25.37
N SER A 90 40.14 -65.69 -24.06
CA SER A 90 38.83 -65.75 -23.38
C SER A 90 38.07 -64.43 -23.43
N GLY A 91 38.75 -63.32 -23.69
CA GLY A 91 38.17 -61.98 -23.61
C GLY A 91 37.96 -61.46 -22.18
N GLU A 92 38.23 -62.28 -21.16
CA GLU A 92 38.02 -61.96 -19.75
C GLU A 92 38.93 -60.82 -19.30
N LYS A 93 38.36 -59.83 -18.61
CA LYS A 93 39.09 -58.70 -18.04
C LYS A 93 39.24 -58.87 -16.54
N ARG A 94 40.36 -58.42 -16.01
CA ARG A 94 40.57 -58.29 -14.56
C ARG A 94 41.33 -57.02 -14.22
N VAL A 95 41.09 -56.48 -13.04
CA VAL A 95 41.73 -55.27 -12.54
C VAL A 95 42.80 -55.66 -11.52
N GLU A 96 44.02 -55.23 -11.76
CA GLU A 96 45.15 -55.46 -10.88
C GLU A 96 45.47 -54.14 -10.16
N ILE A 97 45.33 -54.13 -8.83
CA ILE A 97 45.54 -52.95 -7.96
C ILE A 97 46.93 -53.05 -7.32
N GLY A 98 47.67 -51.94 -7.27
CA GLY A 98 48.98 -51.86 -6.60
C GLY A 98 48.90 -51.76 -5.06
N PRO A 99 50.06 -51.78 -4.36
CA PRO A 99 51.39 -51.88 -4.91
C PRO A 99 51.78 -53.33 -5.23
N LYS A 100 52.02 -53.65 -6.51
CA LYS A 100 52.47 -54.99 -6.93
C LYS A 100 53.14 -54.98 -8.30
N LEU A 101 53.93 -56.03 -8.55
CA LEU A 101 54.45 -56.34 -9.89
C LEU A 101 53.40 -57.21 -10.61
N VAL A 102 52.89 -56.73 -11.73
CA VAL A 102 51.82 -57.40 -12.49
C VAL A 102 52.43 -58.35 -13.52
N PHE A 103 52.50 -59.62 -13.17
CA PHE A 103 52.89 -60.69 -14.07
C PHE A 103 51.72 -61.07 -15.00
N LEU A 104 51.94 -61.00 -16.30
CA LEU A 104 50.94 -61.35 -17.31
C LEU A 104 50.94 -62.86 -17.57
N LYS A 105 49.78 -63.48 -17.82
CA LYS A 105 49.71 -64.87 -18.31
C LYS A 105 49.96 -64.93 -19.82
N SER A 106 50.14 -66.14 -20.37
CA SER A 106 50.56 -66.38 -21.78
C SER A 106 49.81 -65.57 -22.82
N TYR A 107 48.50 -65.39 -22.61
CA TYR A 107 47.61 -64.69 -23.55
C TYR A 107 47.05 -63.39 -22.98
N ASP A 108 47.65 -62.85 -21.91
CA ASP A 108 47.19 -61.61 -21.30
C ASP A 108 47.86 -60.40 -21.95
N CYS A 109 47.07 -59.38 -22.25
CA CYS A 109 47.56 -58.06 -22.62
C CYS A 109 47.04 -56.99 -21.65
N VAL A 110 47.88 -55.99 -21.38
CA VAL A 110 47.44 -54.81 -20.62
C VAL A 110 46.65 -53.92 -21.56
N GLN A 111 45.39 -53.66 -21.22
CA GLN A 111 44.55 -52.75 -21.97
C GLN A 111 45.05 -51.31 -21.77
N LYS A 112 45.36 -50.62 -22.87
CA LYS A 112 45.67 -49.19 -22.83
C LYS A 112 44.41 -48.40 -22.48
N ASP A 113 44.57 -47.32 -21.73
CA ASP A 113 43.48 -46.38 -21.52
C ASP A 113 43.11 -45.70 -22.86
N ASP A 114 41.82 -45.68 -23.18
CA ASP A 114 41.30 -45.09 -24.41
C ASP A 114 41.52 -43.56 -24.42
N ARG A 115 41.68 -42.93 -23.24
CA ARG A 115 41.86 -41.48 -23.10
C ARG A 115 43.32 -41.02 -23.11
N THR A 116 44.22 -41.74 -22.46
CA THR A 116 45.63 -41.34 -22.29
C THR A 116 46.60 -42.19 -23.10
N GLY A 117 46.17 -43.35 -23.62
CA GLY A 117 47.02 -44.33 -24.28
C GLY A 117 47.99 -45.06 -23.34
N GLU A 118 47.95 -44.77 -22.03
CA GLU A 118 48.85 -45.35 -21.04
C GLU A 118 48.39 -46.73 -20.57
N LYS A 119 49.36 -47.57 -20.16
CA LYS A 119 49.11 -48.91 -19.60
C LYS A 119 48.79 -48.88 -18.10
N LYS A 120 49.15 -47.79 -17.41
CA LYS A 120 48.92 -47.57 -15.98
C LYS A 120 47.82 -46.52 -15.83
N ARG A 121 46.95 -46.71 -14.86
CA ARG A 121 45.88 -45.77 -14.53
C ARG A 121 45.96 -45.40 -13.06
N SER A 122 45.70 -44.15 -12.73
CA SER A 122 45.66 -43.69 -11.35
C SER A 122 44.31 -44.00 -10.71
N ALA A 123 44.33 -44.61 -9.53
CA ALA A 123 43.16 -44.82 -8.69
C ALA A 123 42.59 -43.46 -8.23
N LEU A 124 41.28 -43.41 -8.04
CA LEU A 124 40.61 -42.21 -7.56
C LEU A 124 40.75 -42.12 -6.04
N SER A 125 41.24 -40.98 -5.56
CA SER A 125 41.07 -40.57 -4.16
C SER A 125 39.77 -39.79 -4.02
N LEU A 126 38.90 -40.21 -3.12
CA LEU A 126 37.66 -39.51 -2.76
C LEU A 126 37.86 -38.79 -1.43
N LYS A 127 37.45 -37.53 -1.37
CA LYS A 127 37.31 -36.79 -0.10
C LYS A 127 36.00 -37.17 0.61
N ALA A 128 35.88 -36.81 1.89
CA ALA A 128 34.69 -37.10 2.71
C ALA A 128 33.35 -36.63 2.09
N ASN A 129 33.37 -35.56 1.30
CA ASN A 129 32.20 -34.99 0.61
C ASN A 129 32.13 -35.37 -0.87
N GLU A 130 32.87 -36.39 -1.32
CA GLU A 130 32.88 -36.83 -2.71
C GLU A 130 32.34 -38.27 -2.84
N TYR A 131 31.81 -38.57 -4.02
CA TYR A 131 31.37 -39.91 -4.40
C TYR A 131 31.55 -40.15 -5.89
N VAL A 132 31.57 -41.42 -6.29
CA VAL A 132 31.66 -41.86 -7.69
C VAL A 132 30.65 -42.97 -7.95
N ARG A 133 30.10 -42.96 -9.16
CA ARG A 133 29.18 -43.99 -9.65
C ARG A 133 29.79 -44.73 -10.83
N PHE A 134 29.88 -46.04 -10.69
CA PHE A 134 30.36 -46.96 -11.71
C PHE A 134 29.17 -47.71 -12.30
N VAL A 135 29.08 -47.79 -13.63
CA VAL A 135 28.13 -48.67 -14.31
C VAL A 135 28.92 -49.81 -14.94
N ASP A 136 28.57 -51.04 -14.62
CA ASP A 136 29.06 -52.21 -15.32
C ASP A 136 28.37 -52.30 -16.69
N ASN A 137 29.15 -52.21 -17.78
CA ASN A 137 28.63 -52.27 -19.14
C ASN A 137 28.04 -53.65 -19.50
N SER A 138 28.45 -54.71 -18.81
CA SER A 138 28.00 -56.08 -19.09
C SER A 138 26.69 -56.42 -18.38
N THR A 139 26.54 -55.99 -17.13
CA THR A 139 25.36 -56.31 -16.30
C THR A 139 24.38 -55.15 -16.14
N GLY A 140 24.80 -53.92 -16.44
CA GLY A 140 24.05 -52.69 -16.16
C GLY A 140 23.94 -52.36 -14.66
N LYS A 141 24.64 -53.10 -13.79
CA LYS A 141 24.62 -52.86 -12.35
C LYS A 141 25.44 -51.61 -12.03
N VAL A 142 24.89 -50.74 -11.20
CA VAL A 142 25.56 -49.50 -10.79
C VAL A 142 26.06 -49.61 -9.35
N ARG A 143 27.36 -49.40 -9.15
CA ARG A 143 28.05 -49.37 -7.85
C ARG A 143 28.36 -47.92 -7.48
N VAL A 144 28.02 -47.53 -6.25
CA VAL A 144 28.28 -46.18 -5.74
C VAL A 144 29.28 -46.29 -4.59
N GLU A 145 30.40 -45.59 -4.71
CA GLU A 145 31.39 -45.47 -3.63
C GLU A 145 31.30 -44.05 -3.07
N VAL A 146 31.08 -43.96 -1.75
CA VAL A 146 30.84 -42.70 -1.02
C VAL A 146 31.87 -42.50 0.08
N GLY A 147 32.20 -41.24 0.36
CA GLY A 147 33.01 -40.85 1.51
C GLY A 147 34.51 -40.92 1.28
N GLU A 148 35.28 -40.62 2.32
CA GLU A 148 36.74 -40.55 2.24
C GLU A 148 37.34 -41.94 1.99
N GLN A 149 37.85 -42.14 0.78
CA GLN A 149 38.49 -43.38 0.37
C GLN A 149 39.75 -43.06 -0.40
N GLY A 150 40.88 -43.59 0.07
CA GLY A 150 42.18 -43.32 -0.52
C GLY A 150 42.37 -43.98 -1.90
N CYS A 151 41.75 -45.13 -2.16
CA CYS A 151 41.98 -45.89 -3.39
C CYS A 151 40.66 -46.49 -3.91
N VAL A 152 40.03 -45.79 -4.84
CA VAL A 152 38.82 -46.26 -5.53
C VAL A 152 39.15 -46.60 -6.96
N VAL A 153 38.93 -47.86 -7.32
CA VAL A 153 39.17 -48.37 -8.67
C VAL A 153 37.87 -48.90 -9.28
N PRO A 154 37.67 -48.73 -10.60
CA PRO A 154 36.59 -49.42 -11.31
C PRO A 154 36.84 -50.92 -11.33
N GLY A 155 35.78 -51.71 -11.38
CA GLY A 155 35.80 -53.14 -11.69
C GLY A 155 36.16 -53.42 -13.16
N PRO A 156 36.27 -54.70 -13.56
CA PRO A 156 36.79 -55.09 -14.88
C PRO A 156 36.03 -54.55 -16.09
N ASP A 157 34.70 -54.46 -15.98
CA ASP A 157 33.81 -53.96 -17.04
C ASP A 157 33.05 -52.69 -16.62
N GLU A 158 33.49 -52.07 -15.53
CA GLU A 158 32.89 -50.83 -15.01
C GLU A 158 33.43 -49.59 -15.69
N VAL A 159 32.53 -48.67 -16.02
CA VAL A 159 32.83 -47.35 -16.59
C VAL A 159 32.19 -46.28 -15.71
N PHE A 160 32.77 -45.08 -15.69
CA PHE A 160 32.19 -43.94 -14.98
C PHE A 160 30.82 -43.58 -15.57
N MET A 161 29.79 -43.60 -14.72
CA MET A 161 28.43 -43.23 -15.09
C MET A 161 28.33 -41.74 -15.43
N ASP A 162 28.95 -40.94 -14.58
CA ASP A 162 28.94 -39.49 -14.67
C ASP A 162 30.17 -39.07 -15.48
N GLY A 163 29.95 -38.53 -16.68
CA GLY A 163 31.02 -38.17 -17.62
C GLY A 163 32.11 -37.27 -17.02
N GLY A 164 33.28 -37.23 -17.66
CA GLY A 164 34.43 -36.45 -17.19
C GLY A 164 35.33 -37.20 -16.20
N SER A 165 35.64 -36.57 -15.06
CA SER A 165 36.51 -37.10 -13.99
C SER A 165 35.84 -38.15 -13.09
N GLY A 166 34.53 -38.41 -13.28
CA GLY A 166 33.75 -39.39 -12.53
C GLY A 166 33.43 -39.00 -11.08
N LYS A 167 34.04 -37.94 -10.53
CA LYS A 167 33.84 -37.50 -9.16
C LYS A 167 32.68 -36.50 -9.07
N LYS A 168 31.74 -36.75 -8.15
CA LYS A 168 30.71 -35.80 -7.77
C LYS A 168 30.85 -35.40 -6.31
N ARG A 169 30.44 -34.18 -6.00
CA ARG A 169 30.35 -33.69 -4.62
C ARG A 169 28.98 -34.01 -4.06
N ALA A 170 28.94 -34.50 -2.82
CA ALA A 170 27.75 -34.61 -2.02
C ALA A 170 27.14 -33.22 -1.80
N LEU A 171 25.81 -33.17 -1.70
CA LEU A 171 25.13 -31.93 -1.39
C LEU A 171 25.14 -31.75 0.13
N ASP A 172 25.67 -30.62 0.59
CA ASP A 172 25.66 -30.25 1.99
C ASP A 172 24.36 -29.50 2.31
N LEU A 173 23.54 -30.10 3.17
CA LEU A 173 22.29 -29.52 3.65
C LEU A 173 22.51 -28.95 5.05
N GLN A 174 22.00 -27.74 5.28
CA GLN A 174 21.91 -27.15 6.62
C GLN A 174 20.64 -27.61 7.36
N VAL A 175 20.54 -27.29 8.66
CA VAL A 175 19.39 -27.68 9.53
C VAL A 175 18.03 -27.29 8.95
N PHE A 176 17.95 -26.15 8.27
CA PHE A 176 16.71 -25.62 7.67
C PHE A 176 16.63 -25.84 6.16
N GLU A 177 17.45 -26.71 5.59
CA GLU A 177 17.44 -27.01 4.16
C GLU A 177 16.94 -28.42 3.88
N TYR A 178 16.35 -28.59 2.70
CA TYR A 178 15.96 -29.88 2.17
C TYR A 178 16.23 -29.97 0.66
N VAL A 179 16.33 -31.19 0.15
CA VAL A 179 16.42 -31.46 -1.29
C VAL A 179 15.54 -32.65 -1.64
N LYS A 180 14.92 -32.59 -2.82
CA LYS A 180 14.21 -33.72 -3.39
C LYS A 180 15.09 -34.46 -4.36
N ILE A 181 15.09 -35.78 -4.24
CA ILE A 181 15.88 -36.70 -5.06
C ILE A 181 14.91 -37.64 -5.74
N GLN A 182 15.06 -37.83 -7.04
CA GLN A 182 14.27 -38.76 -7.82
C GLN A 182 15.15 -39.87 -8.38
N ASP A 183 14.75 -41.12 -8.18
CA ASP A 183 15.31 -42.25 -8.91
C ASP A 183 14.73 -42.27 -10.33
N LYS A 184 15.59 -42.11 -11.35
CA LYS A 184 15.18 -42.10 -12.76
C LYS A 184 14.59 -43.41 -13.25
N ARG A 185 14.93 -44.54 -12.63
CA ARG A 185 14.47 -45.86 -13.07
C ARG A 185 13.11 -46.20 -12.49
N THR A 186 12.92 -45.90 -11.20
CA THR A 186 11.67 -46.23 -10.49
C THR A 186 10.69 -45.07 -10.45
N GLY A 187 11.14 -43.85 -10.74
CA GLY A 187 10.37 -42.62 -10.57
C GLY A 187 10.15 -42.21 -9.11
N LYS A 188 10.64 -43.00 -8.14
CA LYS A 188 10.41 -42.77 -6.71
C LYS A 188 11.15 -41.52 -6.25
N VAL A 189 10.42 -40.61 -5.62
CA VAL A 189 10.96 -39.38 -5.03
C VAL A 189 11.20 -39.62 -3.53
N ARG A 190 12.35 -39.18 -3.03
CA ARG A 190 12.63 -39.06 -1.60
C ARG A 190 13.09 -37.64 -1.25
N THR A 191 12.67 -37.13 -0.11
CA THR A 191 13.09 -35.83 0.42
C THR A 191 14.11 -36.05 1.53
N GLU A 192 15.33 -35.54 1.35
CA GLU A 192 16.35 -35.49 2.41
C GLU A 192 16.30 -34.12 3.08
N LYS A 193 16.41 -34.08 4.42
CA LYS A 193 16.24 -32.87 5.23
C LYS A 193 17.21 -32.81 6.41
N GLY A 194 17.48 -31.60 6.87
CA GLY A 194 18.32 -31.34 8.04
C GLY A 194 19.81 -31.38 7.74
N GLU A 195 20.63 -31.12 8.77
CA GLU A 195 22.09 -31.05 8.63
C GLU A 195 22.68 -32.41 8.26
N LYS A 196 23.04 -32.56 6.97
CA LYS A 196 23.49 -33.85 6.43
C LYS A 196 24.20 -33.67 5.09
N LEU A 197 25.25 -34.46 4.89
CA LEU A 197 25.83 -34.70 3.58
C LEU A 197 24.99 -35.72 2.80
N VAL A 198 24.35 -35.27 1.74
CA VAL A 198 23.47 -36.08 0.90
C VAL A 198 24.25 -36.63 -0.29
N PHE A 199 24.28 -37.95 -0.38
CA PHE A 199 24.88 -38.71 -1.48
C PHE A 199 23.78 -39.29 -2.37
N LEU A 200 23.95 -39.18 -3.69
CA LEU A 200 23.03 -39.78 -4.66
C LEU A 200 23.26 -41.28 -4.75
N GLY A 201 22.15 -42.02 -4.79
CA GLY A 201 22.13 -43.43 -5.11
C GLY A 201 22.43 -43.75 -6.58
N PRO A 202 22.32 -45.03 -6.96
CA PRO A 202 22.80 -45.53 -8.25
C PRO A 202 22.13 -44.84 -9.46
N PHE A 203 20.82 -44.68 -9.43
CA PHE A 203 20.03 -44.06 -10.52
C PHE A 203 19.33 -42.78 -10.07
N GLU A 204 19.80 -42.18 -8.99
CA GLU A 204 19.20 -40.99 -8.40
C GLU A 204 19.75 -39.70 -9.01
N GLU A 205 18.89 -38.69 -9.10
CA GLU A 205 19.23 -37.33 -9.48
C GLU A 205 18.49 -36.30 -8.61
N TYR A 206 19.09 -35.13 -8.44
CA TYR A 206 18.46 -34.03 -7.71
C TYR A 206 17.32 -33.41 -8.53
N LEU A 207 16.16 -33.28 -7.92
CA LEU A 207 14.98 -32.65 -8.49
C LEU A 207 14.99 -31.15 -8.11
N GLY A 208 15.91 -30.41 -8.73
CA GLY A 208 16.13 -28.99 -8.47
C GLY A 208 17.33 -28.67 -7.57
N LEU A 209 17.38 -27.43 -7.08
CA LEU A 209 18.39 -26.97 -6.12
C LEU A 209 17.94 -27.25 -4.68
N LYS A 210 18.85 -27.06 -3.72
CA LYS A 210 18.49 -27.06 -2.30
C LYS A 210 17.44 -25.98 -2.02
N GLN A 211 16.44 -26.32 -1.22
CA GLN A 211 15.33 -25.45 -0.84
C GLN A 211 15.35 -25.22 0.66
N THR A 212 14.93 -24.04 1.08
CA THR A 212 14.76 -23.69 2.49
C THR A 212 13.42 -24.21 2.99
N ALA A 213 13.41 -24.83 4.16
CA ALA A 213 12.21 -25.16 4.90
C ALA A 213 11.42 -23.90 5.24
N VAL A 214 10.11 -24.04 5.39
CA VAL A 214 9.25 -22.90 5.72
C VAL A 214 8.94 -22.96 7.22
N GLU A 215 9.24 -21.88 7.94
CA GLU A 215 8.83 -21.73 9.33
C GLU A 215 7.32 -21.47 9.39
N VAL A 216 6.58 -22.41 9.96
CA VAL A 216 5.15 -22.26 10.26
C VAL A 216 5.06 -21.79 11.70
N ASP A 217 4.49 -20.60 11.89
CA ASP A 217 4.33 -19.94 13.17
C ASP A 217 2.89 -19.41 13.34
N ASP A 218 2.67 -18.50 14.30
CA ASP A 218 1.34 -17.90 14.49
C ASP A 218 0.93 -16.99 13.33
N GLU A 219 1.88 -16.50 12.51
CA GLU A 219 1.64 -15.52 11.45
C GLU A 219 1.76 -16.11 10.04
N THR A 220 2.30 -17.31 9.91
CA THR A 220 2.71 -17.92 8.64
C THR A 220 2.21 -19.35 8.57
N SER A 221 1.46 -19.65 7.52
CA SER A 221 0.97 -20.99 7.21
C SER A 221 1.43 -21.43 5.82
N VAL A 222 1.40 -22.74 5.56
CA VAL A 222 1.83 -23.28 4.26
C VAL A 222 0.68 -24.03 3.61
N LEU A 223 0.34 -23.65 2.38
CA LEU A 223 -0.57 -24.41 1.53
C LEU A 223 0.21 -25.51 0.80
N VAL A 224 -0.16 -26.74 1.08
CA VAL A 224 0.52 -27.93 0.56
C VAL A 224 -0.44 -28.69 -0.34
N ARG A 225 0.06 -29.14 -1.49
CA ARG A 225 -0.66 -30.03 -2.41
C ARG A 225 0.00 -31.39 -2.44
N ASN A 226 -0.78 -32.43 -2.25
CA ASN A 226 -0.33 -33.80 -2.49
C ASN A 226 -0.36 -34.09 -4.00
N LYS A 227 0.78 -34.43 -4.60
CA LYS A 227 0.92 -34.76 -6.03
C LYS A 227 0.18 -36.03 -6.43
N ARG A 228 0.04 -36.98 -5.51
CA ARG A 228 -0.59 -38.28 -5.76
C ARG A 228 -2.11 -38.20 -5.75
N THR A 229 -2.68 -37.54 -4.73
CA THR A 229 -4.14 -37.43 -4.56
C THR A 229 -4.71 -36.15 -5.17
N GLY A 230 -3.86 -35.17 -5.45
CA GLY A 230 -4.26 -33.83 -5.88
C GLY A 230 -4.86 -32.95 -4.78
N GLN A 231 -5.07 -33.49 -3.58
CA GLN A 231 -5.71 -32.77 -2.47
C GLN A 231 -4.79 -31.68 -1.91
N GLN A 232 -5.37 -30.53 -1.59
CA GLN A 232 -4.69 -29.45 -0.89
C GLN A 232 -5.10 -29.45 0.57
N HIS A 233 -4.13 -29.21 1.45
CA HIS A 233 -4.38 -28.96 2.87
C HIS A 233 -3.47 -27.82 3.34
N LEU A 234 -3.89 -27.18 4.43
CA LEU A 234 -3.17 -26.08 5.03
C LEU A 234 -2.47 -26.59 6.29
N VAL A 235 -1.18 -26.28 6.41
CA VAL A 235 -0.40 -26.60 7.61
C VAL A 235 -0.30 -25.34 8.46
N THR A 236 -0.85 -25.41 9.67
CA THR A 236 -0.92 -24.32 10.65
C THR A 236 -0.23 -24.64 11.98
N GLU A 237 0.21 -25.90 12.17
CA GLU A 237 0.91 -26.31 13.39
C GLU A 237 2.32 -25.72 13.41
N LYS A 238 2.71 -25.15 14.56
CA LYS A 238 4.02 -24.50 14.74
C LYS A 238 5.15 -25.50 14.54
N MET A 239 5.83 -25.42 13.41
CA MET A 239 6.94 -26.30 13.09
C MET A 239 7.76 -25.76 11.92
N LEU A 240 8.99 -26.25 11.80
CA LEU A 240 9.75 -26.09 10.57
C LEU A 240 9.22 -27.06 9.51
N PHE A 241 8.37 -26.57 8.62
CA PHE A 241 7.69 -27.38 7.63
C PHE A 241 8.62 -27.74 6.46
N ILE A 242 8.71 -29.04 6.19
CA ILE A 242 9.45 -29.61 5.07
C ILE A 242 8.52 -30.57 4.35
N PRO A 243 8.27 -30.36 3.04
CA PRO A 243 7.32 -31.19 2.30
C PRO A 243 7.78 -32.64 2.20
N THR A 244 6.84 -33.55 2.41
CA THR A 244 7.06 -34.99 2.21
C THR A 244 7.29 -35.30 0.73
N ASN A 245 7.69 -36.54 0.41
CA ASN A 245 8.02 -37.01 -0.94
C ASN A 245 6.96 -36.64 -2.00
N ASP A 246 5.68 -36.82 -1.66
CA ASP A 246 4.55 -36.56 -2.56
C ASP A 246 3.94 -35.16 -2.38
N GLU A 247 4.47 -34.34 -1.47
CA GLU A 247 3.89 -33.03 -1.16
C GLU A 247 4.62 -31.93 -1.91
N GLU A 248 3.89 -30.93 -2.34
CA GLU A 248 4.43 -29.74 -3.00
C GLU A 248 3.93 -28.51 -2.27
N VAL A 249 4.86 -27.63 -1.91
CA VAL A 249 4.52 -26.32 -1.36
C VAL A 249 3.99 -25.47 -2.51
N MET A 250 2.73 -25.05 -2.41
CA MET A 250 2.12 -24.18 -3.43
C MET A 250 2.33 -22.71 -3.09
N GLU A 251 2.03 -22.34 -1.85
CA GLU A 251 2.00 -20.94 -1.42
C GLU A 251 2.27 -20.88 0.09
N VAL A 252 3.04 -19.89 0.51
CA VAL A 252 3.19 -19.51 1.92
C VAL A 252 2.18 -18.40 2.19
N ARG A 253 1.23 -18.66 3.09
CA ARG A 253 0.08 -17.80 3.35
C ARG A 253 0.24 -17.07 4.69
N PRO A 254 0.30 -15.73 4.68
CA PRO A 254 0.30 -14.95 5.91
C PRO A 254 -1.07 -15.00 6.59
N LEU A 255 -1.08 -14.83 7.91
CA LEU A 255 -2.27 -14.70 8.73
C LEU A 255 -3.05 -13.46 8.32
N THR A 256 -4.32 -13.64 7.95
CA THR A 256 -5.20 -12.51 7.66
C THR A 256 -5.73 -11.97 8.99
N LYS A 257 -5.24 -10.79 9.38
CA LYS A 257 -5.74 -10.04 10.54
C LYS A 257 -6.72 -8.96 10.07
N LEU A 258 -7.90 -8.93 10.66
CA LEU A 258 -8.92 -7.89 10.48
C LEU A 258 -8.91 -6.98 11.72
N ALA A 259 -9.10 -5.67 11.53
CA ALA A 259 -9.44 -4.80 12.65
C ALA A 259 -10.89 -5.02 13.09
N ASP A 260 -11.27 -4.58 14.30
CA ASP A 260 -12.61 -4.82 14.87
C ASP A 260 -13.77 -4.29 13.99
N TYR A 261 -13.47 -3.32 13.13
CA TYR A 261 -14.42 -2.70 12.21
C TYR A 261 -14.25 -3.15 10.74
N GLU A 262 -13.33 -4.06 10.46
CA GLU A 262 -13.09 -4.57 9.11
C GLU A 262 -13.84 -5.89 8.88
N ALA A 263 -14.26 -6.09 7.64
CA ALA A 263 -14.76 -7.37 7.17
C ALA A 263 -14.09 -7.76 5.85
N CYS A 264 -13.99 -9.07 5.62
CA CYS A 264 -13.52 -9.58 4.33
C CYS A 264 -14.38 -10.75 3.86
N ILE A 265 -14.35 -10.97 2.55
CA ILE A 265 -15.15 -12.00 1.90
C ILE A 265 -14.20 -13.06 1.37
N VAL A 266 -14.45 -14.31 1.74
CA VAL A 266 -13.67 -15.46 1.29
C VAL A 266 -14.58 -16.36 0.46
N ARG A 267 -14.18 -16.63 -0.77
CA ARG A 267 -14.90 -17.52 -1.68
C ARG A 267 -14.26 -18.89 -1.65
N ASP A 268 -15.05 -19.90 -1.29
CA ASP A 268 -14.63 -21.30 -1.27
C ASP A 268 -14.68 -21.92 -2.69
N LYS A 269 -14.15 -23.13 -2.84
CA LYS A 269 -14.14 -23.92 -4.10
C LYS A 269 -15.51 -24.12 -4.74
N THR A 270 -16.57 -24.09 -3.94
CA THR A 270 -17.95 -24.25 -4.39
C THR A 270 -18.53 -22.95 -4.96
N GLY A 271 -17.80 -21.84 -4.86
CA GLY A 271 -18.30 -20.51 -5.17
C GLY A 271 -19.14 -19.89 -4.06
N LYS A 272 -19.28 -20.56 -2.91
CA LYS A 272 -19.97 -20.00 -1.74
C LYS A 272 -19.11 -18.93 -1.08
N ASP A 273 -19.70 -17.77 -0.85
CA ASP A 273 -19.07 -16.65 -0.15
C ASP A 273 -19.26 -16.80 1.37
N ILE A 274 -18.16 -16.72 2.11
CA ILE A 274 -18.09 -16.76 3.56
C ILE A 274 -17.61 -15.39 4.02
N PHE A 275 -18.33 -14.79 4.95
CA PHE A 275 -18.06 -13.45 5.47
C PHE A 275 -17.34 -13.57 6.82
N TYR A 276 -16.18 -12.94 6.93
CA TYR A 276 -15.43 -12.84 8.18
C TYR A 276 -15.53 -11.40 8.68
N PHE A 277 -15.94 -11.26 9.94
CA PHE A 277 -16.08 -9.97 10.60
C PHE A 277 -15.03 -9.84 11.70
N GLY A 278 -14.28 -8.75 11.71
CA GLY A 278 -13.27 -8.49 12.73
C GLY A 278 -13.84 -8.21 14.11
N SER A 279 -15.13 -7.87 14.20
CA SER A 279 -15.86 -7.73 15.47
C SER A 279 -15.96 -9.05 16.25
N ASN A 280 -15.88 -10.19 15.56
CA ASN A 280 -15.90 -11.52 16.17
C ASN A 280 -14.46 -11.99 16.39
N GLU A 281 -14.07 -12.23 17.65
CA GLU A 281 -12.68 -12.62 18.00
C GLU A 281 -12.18 -13.86 17.23
N GLU A 282 -13.03 -14.88 17.07
CA GLU A 282 -12.68 -16.11 16.33
C GLU A 282 -12.45 -15.89 14.83
N GLN A 283 -13.06 -14.86 14.25
CA GLN A 283 -12.98 -14.53 12.82
C GLN A 283 -12.01 -13.38 12.53
N ARG A 284 -11.51 -12.72 13.58
CA ARG A 284 -10.62 -11.57 13.47
C ARG A 284 -9.26 -11.93 12.89
N SER A 285 -8.76 -13.12 13.21
CA SER A 285 -7.51 -13.62 12.67
C SER A 285 -7.69 -15.05 12.19
N PHE A 286 -7.45 -15.28 10.90
CA PHE A 286 -7.58 -16.61 10.33
C PHE A 286 -6.60 -16.81 9.18
N PHE A 287 -6.27 -18.07 8.92
CA PHE A 287 -5.57 -18.46 7.71
C PHE A 287 -6.56 -18.80 6.61
N LEU A 288 -6.26 -18.37 5.38
CA LEU A 288 -7.12 -18.65 4.24
C LEU A 288 -7.21 -20.18 4.01
N PRO A 289 -8.42 -20.77 4.01
CA PRO A 289 -8.57 -22.21 3.85
C PRO A 289 -8.08 -22.73 2.48
N PRO A 290 -7.81 -24.05 2.35
CA PRO A 290 -7.47 -24.66 1.07
C PRO A 290 -8.54 -24.41 0.01
N HIS A 291 -8.14 -24.25 -1.25
CA HIS A 291 -9.03 -23.94 -2.38
C HIS A 291 -9.91 -22.69 -2.22
N SER A 292 -9.68 -21.87 -1.18
CA SER A 292 -10.37 -20.60 -0.98
C SER A 292 -9.50 -19.44 -1.46
N GLN A 293 -10.17 -18.36 -1.88
CA GLN A 293 -9.55 -17.10 -2.28
C GLN A 293 -10.28 -15.91 -1.66
N MET A 294 -9.53 -14.86 -1.36
CA MET A 294 -10.12 -13.60 -0.91
C MET A 294 -10.80 -12.91 -2.10
N VAL A 295 -12.07 -12.57 -1.95
CA VAL A 295 -12.81 -11.83 -2.98
C VAL A 295 -12.35 -10.39 -2.95
N SER A 296 -12.10 -9.86 -4.14
CA SER A 296 -11.78 -8.45 -4.30
C SER A 296 -12.87 -7.75 -5.09
N LEU A 297 -13.38 -6.67 -4.52
CA LEU A 297 -14.40 -5.82 -5.12
C LEU A 297 -13.72 -4.65 -5.85
N LEU A 298 -14.37 -4.15 -6.89
CA LEU A 298 -13.88 -3.04 -7.71
C LEU A 298 -14.86 -1.88 -7.61
N TRP A 299 -14.54 -0.93 -6.72
CA TRP A 299 -15.38 0.24 -6.48
C TRP A 299 -14.99 1.41 -7.38
N SER A 300 -15.94 2.28 -7.63
CA SER A 300 -15.72 3.53 -8.35
C SER A 300 -14.98 4.55 -7.48
N ARG A 301 -13.98 5.22 -8.05
CA ARG A 301 -13.15 6.25 -7.40
C ARG A 301 -13.36 7.64 -8.01
N GLY A 302 -13.05 8.67 -7.22
CA GLY A 302 -13.06 10.08 -7.63
C GLY A 302 -14.40 10.76 -7.32
N ARG A 303 -14.44 12.10 -7.42
CA ARG A 303 -15.64 12.90 -7.13
C ARG A 303 -16.81 12.53 -8.05
N ARG A 304 -16.54 12.34 -9.34
CA ARG A 304 -17.56 11.97 -10.34
C ARG A 304 -17.81 10.47 -10.48
N ARG A 305 -16.99 9.62 -9.86
CA ARG A 305 -17.07 8.15 -9.92
C ARG A 305 -17.00 7.58 -11.36
N GLU A 306 -16.13 8.14 -12.20
CA GLU A 306 -16.02 7.77 -13.63
C GLU A 306 -15.26 6.45 -13.88
N ARG A 307 -14.41 6.03 -12.95
CA ARG A 307 -13.54 4.85 -13.12
C ARG A 307 -13.72 3.86 -11.98
N ARG A 308 -13.86 2.57 -12.35
CA ARG A 308 -13.95 1.41 -11.45
C ARG A 308 -12.59 0.75 -11.26
N ASP A 309 -11.68 1.44 -10.58
CA ASP A 309 -10.29 1.02 -10.40
C ASP A 309 -9.91 0.78 -8.93
N LEU A 310 -10.78 1.10 -7.97
CA LEU A 310 -10.50 0.93 -6.55
C LEU A 310 -10.71 -0.54 -6.15
N LYS A 311 -9.61 -1.29 -6.15
CA LYS A 311 -9.58 -2.68 -5.72
C LYS A 311 -9.57 -2.79 -4.19
N ILE A 312 -10.64 -3.31 -3.62
CA ILE A 312 -10.82 -3.48 -2.17
C ILE A 312 -10.90 -4.96 -1.84
N THR A 313 -10.21 -5.37 -0.77
CA THR A 313 -10.23 -6.75 -0.25
C THR A 313 -10.73 -6.82 1.18
N LYS A 314 -10.37 -5.82 2.00
CA LYS A 314 -10.91 -5.58 3.33
C LYS A 314 -11.81 -4.34 3.30
N ILE A 315 -13.02 -4.49 3.83
CA ILE A 315 -14.06 -3.48 3.80
C ILE A 315 -14.17 -2.91 5.20
N ASP A 316 -14.05 -1.60 5.32
CA ASP A 316 -14.31 -0.88 6.57
C ASP A 316 -15.82 -0.71 6.73
N LEU A 317 -16.37 -1.13 7.87
CA LEU A 317 -17.79 -1.04 8.18
C LEU A 317 -18.18 0.25 8.90
N ARG A 318 -17.21 1.10 9.27
CA ARG A 318 -17.48 2.37 9.95
C ARG A 318 -18.18 3.37 9.03
N PRO A 319 -18.92 4.33 9.61
CA PRO A 319 -19.32 5.52 8.91
C PRO A 319 -18.12 6.24 8.26
N MET A 320 -18.24 6.50 6.97
CA MET A 320 -17.20 7.12 6.16
C MET A 320 -17.78 8.20 5.27
N TYR A 321 -16.94 9.18 4.95
CA TYR A 321 -17.30 10.26 4.04
C TYR A 321 -16.93 9.92 2.61
N MET A 322 -17.80 10.27 1.68
CA MET A 322 -17.52 10.21 0.26
C MET A 322 -17.97 11.50 -0.41
N SER A 323 -17.05 12.19 -1.07
CA SER A 323 -17.41 13.35 -1.89
C SER A 323 -18.04 12.92 -3.21
N PHE A 324 -18.91 13.77 -3.73
CA PHE A 324 -19.54 13.63 -5.03
C PHE A 324 -19.55 14.95 -5.78
N GLU A 325 -19.62 14.84 -7.11
CA GLU A 325 -19.79 15.96 -8.01
C GLU A 325 -20.73 15.56 -9.14
N PHE A 326 -21.83 16.30 -9.32
CA PHE A 326 -22.87 16.00 -10.29
C PHE A 326 -23.20 17.23 -11.14
N ASN A 327 -23.42 17.00 -12.42
CA ASN A 327 -24.02 18.01 -13.29
C ASN A 327 -25.54 17.86 -13.23
N CYS A 328 -26.23 18.97 -13.00
CA CYS A 328 -27.68 19.05 -13.03
C CYS A 328 -28.10 20.29 -13.82
N ARG A 329 -29.37 20.32 -14.21
CA ARG A 329 -29.94 21.43 -14.96
C ARG A 329 -31.24 21.85 -14.30
N THR A 330 -31.37 23.14 -14.04
CA THR A 330 -32.59 23.73 -13.47
C THR A 330 -33.69 23.85 -14.51
N ASN A 331 -34.91 24.15 -14.07
CA ASN A 331 -36.05 24.41 -14.97
C ASN A 331 -35.77 25.56 -15.96
N ASP A 332 -34.97 26.54 -15.54
CA ASP A 332 -34.55 27.68 -16.37
C ASP A 332 -33.43 27.32 -17.37
N ASN A 333 -33.15 26.03 -17.55
CA ASN A 333 -32.11 25.51 -18.44
C ASN A 333 -30.69 25.97 -18.06
N VAL A 334 -30.45 26.34 -16.80
CA VAL A 334 -29.10 26.66 -16.29
C VAL A 334 -28.41 25.38 -15.84
N GLU A 335 -27.25 25.10 -16.41
CA GLU A 335 -26.39 23.98 -16.00
C GLU A 335 -25.58 24.32 -14.75
N LEU A 336 -25.76 23.50 -13.72
CA LEU A 336 -25.08 23.63 -12.44
C LEU A 336 -24.27 22.37 -12.17
N VAL A 337 -23.08 22.56 -11.60
CA VAL A 337 -22.28 21.49 -11.02
C VAL A 337 -22.46 21.59 -9.51
N LEU A 338 -23.00 20.52 -8.92
CA LEU A 338 -23.19 20.37 -7.49
C LEU A 338 -22.04 19.57 -6.91
N GLU A 339 -21.43 20.10 -5.85
CA GLU A 339 -20.44 19.40 -5.05
C GLU A 339 -21.03 19.12 -3.67
N GLY A 340 -20.77 17.92 -3.15
CA GLY A 340 -21.22 17.55 -1.83
C GLY A 340 -20.51 16.34 -1.27
N SER A 341 -21.00 15.90 -0.11
CA SER A 341 -20.52 14.68 0.53
C SER A 341 -21.66 13.84 1.08
N PHE A 342 -21.49 12.52 1.00
CA PHE A 342 -22.29 11.53 1.69
C PHE A 342 -21.56 11.10 2.94
N PHE A 343 -22.26 11.05 4.06
CA PHE A 343 -21.85 10.32 5.25
C PHE A 343 -22.61 8.99 5.28
N TRP A 344 -21.91 7.86 5.12
CA TRP A 344 -22.53 6.57 4.86
C TRP A 344 -21.75 5.41 5.51
N GLU A 345 -22.41 4.28 5.72
CA GLU A 345 -21.81 3.06 6.25
C GLU A 345 -22.35 1.80 5.57
N VAL A 346 -21.59 0.70 5.62
CA VAL A 346 -22.04 -0.64 5.21
C VAL A 346 -22.55 -1.37 6.45
N VAL A 347 -23.85 -1.63 6.50
CA VAL A 347 -24.50 -2.32 7.63
C VAL A 347 -24.59 -3.82 7.37
N ASP A 348 -24.99 -4.21 6.16
CA ASP A 348 -25.17 -5.62 5.77
C ASP A 348 -24.28 -5.96 4.56
N LEU A 349 -23.11 -6.53 4.86
CA LEU A 349 -22.15 -6.94 3.85
C LEU A 349 -22.68 -8.06 2.92
N PRO A 350 -23.33 -9.13 3.42
CA PRO A 350 -24.00 -10.11 2.57
C PRO A 350 -24.99 -9.51 1.56
N ALA A 351 -25.84 -8.58 1.99
CA ALA A 351 -26.76 -7.90 1.10
C ALA A 351 -26.02 -7.07 0.04
N MET A 352 -24.98 -6.32 0.46
CA MET A 352 -24.16 -5.52 -0.44
C MET A 352 -23.58 -6.34 -1.59
N VAL A 353 -22.91 -7.46 -1.28
CA VAL A 353 -22.27 -8.31 -2.31
C VAL A 353 -23.29 -8.96 -3.25
N LYS A 354 -24.50 -9.23 -2.77
CA LYS A 354 -25.56 -9.84 -3.58
C LYS A 354 -26.10 -8.88 -4.65
N PHE A 355 -26.24 -7.60 -4.30
CA PHE A 355 -26.91 -6.61 -5.16
C PHE A 355 -25.93 -5.71 -5.93
N THR A 356 -24.71 -5.52 -5.42
CA THR A 356 -23.74 -4.64 -6.07
C THR A 356 -22.30 -5.12 -5.93
N ASN A 357 -21.53 -4.87 -6.98
CA ASN A 357 -20.07 -5.01 -6.98
C ASN A 357 -19.36 -3.64 -6.84
N ASP A 358 -20.13 -2.54 -6.93
CA ASP A 358 -19.65 -1.16 -6.93
C ASP A 358 -20.55 -0.27 -6.05
N THR A 359 -20.36 -0.39 -4.74
CA THR A 359 -21.21 0.26 -3.74
C THR A 359 -21.17 1.79 -3.86
N THR A 360 -19.97 2.38 -3.97
CA THR A 360 -19.81 3.84 -4.09
C THR A 360 -20.38 4.38 -5.39
N GLY A 361 -20.22 3.66 -6.50
CA GLY A 361 -20.80 4.02 -7.79
C GLY A 361 -22.33 3.99 -7.74
N ASP A 362 -22.92 2.94 -7.18
CA ASP A 362 -24.37 2.81 -7.07
C ASP A 362 -24.98 3.91 -6.19
N ILE A 363 -24.36 4.23 -5.04
CA ILE A 363 -24.82 5.31 -4.17
C ILE A 363 -24.81 6.65 -4.92
N CYS A 364 -23.69 6.98 -5.56
CA CYS A 364 -23.55 8.22 -6.32
C CYS A 364 -24.51 8.28 -7.52
N ASN A 365 -24.71 7.18 -8.24
CA ASN A 365 -25.58 7.14 -9.41
C ASN A 365 -27.05 7.34 -9.02
N HIS A 366 -27.51 6.68 -7.96
CA HIS A 366 -28.87 6.83 -7.46
C HIS A 366 -29.14 8.27 -7.01
N ALA A 367 -28.27 8.81 -6.15
CA ALA A 367 -28.40 10.17 -5.68
C ALA A 367 -28.32 11.19 -6.82
N ARG A 368 -27.44 10.97 -7.82
CA ARG A 368 -27.37 11.81 -9.02
C ARG A 368 -28.72 11.87 -9.76
N SER A 369 -29.35 10.73 -10.01
CA SER A 369 -30.65 10.67 -10.68
C SER A 369 -31.72 11.46 -9.91
N ARG A 370 -31.72 11.37 -8.59
CA ARG A 370 -32.67 12.08 -7.71
C ARG A 370 -32.43 13.57 -7.66
N PHE A 371 -31.18 14.00 -7.53
CA PHE A 371 -30.83 15.41 -7.61
C PHE A 371 -31.22 16.00 -8.97
N ILE A 372 -30.93 15.31 -10.07
CA ILE A 372 -31.32 15.77 -11.42
C ILE A 372 -32.84 15.89 -11.51
N GLU A 373 -33.60 14.91 -11.02
CA GLU A 373 -35.06 14.94 -11.01
C GLU A 373 -35.60 16.15 -10.25
N MET A 374 -35.11 16.39 -9.03
CA MET A 374 -35.60 17.48 -8.17
C MET A 374 -35.17 18.85 -8.66
N VAL A 375 -33.90 19.02 -9.04
CA VAL A 375 -33.38 20.30 -9.53
C VAL A 375 -34.02 20.69 -10.87
N SER A 376 -34.37 19.72 -11.72
CA SER A 376 -35.06 20.01 -12.99
C SER A 376 -36.46 20.63 -12.83
N LYS A 377 -37.09 20.47 -11.67
CA LYS A 377 -38.42 21.02 -11.36
C LYS A 377 -38.38 22.42 -10.78
N VAL A 378 -37.20 22.91 -10.39
CA VAL A 378 -37.00 24.13 -9.60
C VAL A 378 -36.23 25.17 -10.43
N THR A 379 -36.57 26.44 -10.27
CA THR A 379 -35.84 27.56 -10.91
C THR A 379 -34.49 27.80 -10.23
N LEU A 380 -33.57 28.51 -10.88
CA LEU A 380 -32.28 28.83 -10.27
C LEU A 380 -32.45 29.60 -8.95
N GLN A 381 -33.34 30.59 -8.91
CA GLN A 381 -33.55 31.43 -7.72
C GLN A 381 -34.13 30.62 -6.54
N GLU A 382 -35.09 29.74 -6.81
CA GLU A 382 -35.64 28.83 -5.79
C GLU A 382 -34.57 27.85 -5.29
N PHE A 383 -33.72 27.34 -6.19
CA PHE A 383 -32.59 26.49 -5.82
C PHE A 383 -31.63 27.21 -4.86
N MET A 384 -31.21 28.45 -5.17
CA MET A 384 -30.28 29.23 -4.34
C MET A 384 -30.81 29.44 -2.90
N THR A 385 -32.11 29.59 -2.76
CA THR A 385 -32.76 29.84 -1.45
C THR A 385 -33.08 28.55 -0.69
N GLN A 386 -33.26 27.43 -1.39
CA GLN A 386 -33.78 26.18 -0.81
C GLN A 386 -32.86 24.96 -1.02
N PHE A 387 -31.62 25.10 -1.49
CA PHE A 387 -30.77 23.94 -1.81
C PHE A 387 -30.57 22.97 -0.64
N ASN A 388 -30.47 23.46 0.60
CA ASN A 388 -30.40 22.61 1.80
C ASN A 388 -31.68 21.78 1.99
N LYS A 389 -32.85 22.39 1.77
CA LYS A 389 -34.14 21.68 1.85
C LYS A 389 -34.28 20.66 0.73
N ILE A 390 -33.77 20.95 -0.47
CA ILE A 390 -33.75 20.00 -1.58
C ILE A 390 -32.87 18.79 -1.23
N ALA A 391 -31.70 19.01 -0.62
CA ALA A 391 -30.83 17.93 -0.17
C ALA A 391 -31.48 17.06 0.92
N GLU A 392 -32.14 17.68 1.90
CA GLU A 392 -32.92 16.96 2.92
C GLU A 392 -34.10 16.19 2.31
N GLN A 393 -34.82 16.78 1.35
CA GLN A 393 -35.91 16.11 0.65
C GLN A 393 -35.44 14.93 -0.17
N VAL A 394 -34.31 15.05 -0.88
CA VAL A 394 -33.70 13.92 -1.58
C VAL A 394 -33.39 12.81 -0.58
N HIS A 395 -32.82 13.13 0.58
CA HIS A 395 -32.55 12.14 1.62
C HIS A 395 -33.81 11.51 2.24
N GLN A 396 -34.87 12.29 2.47
CA GLN A 396 -36.11 11.84 3.12
C GLN A 396 -37.11 11.14 2.19
N GLN A 397 -37.20 11.59 0.94
CA GLN A 397 -38.02 10.93 -0.10
C GLN A 397 -37.34 9.65 -0.61
N ASP A 398 -36.01 9.57 -0.53
CA ASP A 398 -35.26 8.37 -0.90
C ASP A 398 -35.41 7.27 0.16
N ASP A 399 -36.50 6.53 0.03
CA ASP A 399 -36.44 5.08 -0.16
C ASP A 399 -35.44 4.35 0.75
N SER A 400 -35.92 3.98 1.95
CA SER A 400 -35.30 2.92 2.74
C SER A 400 -35.00 1.67 1.89
N ASP A 401 -35.80 1.37 0.86
CA ASP A 401 -35.64 0.17 0.06
C ASP A 401 -34.36 0.11 -0.79
N PHE A 402 -33.98 1.16 -1.54
CA PHE A 402 -32.83 1.04 -2.47
C PHE A 402 -31.50 0.81 -1.75
N TYR A 403 -31.24 1.62 -0.72
CA TYR A 403 -30.01 1.56 0.07
C TYR A 403 -30.01 0.38 1.03
N THR A 404 -31.14 0.10 1.72
CA THR A 404 -31.23 -1.04 2.65
C THR A 404 -31.17 -2.38 1.93
N GLN A 405 -31.76 -2.52 0.73
CA GLN A 405 -31.62 -3.74 -0.07
C GLN A 405 -30.15 -4.02 -0.43
N ARG A 406 -29.34 -2.97 -0.64
CA ARG A 406 -27.89 -3.06 -0.86
C ARG A 406 -27.06 -3.11 0.43
N GLY A 407 -27.70 -3.18 1.59
CA GLY A 407 -27.01 -3.24 2.89
C GLY A 407 -26.23 -1.98 3.26
N VAL A 408 -26.59 -0.84 2.66
CA VAL A 408 -25.95 0.46 2.87
C VAL A 408 -26.88 1.37 3.66
N LYS A 409 -26.33 2.14 4.58
CA LYS A 409 -27.07 3.21 5.26
C LYS A 409 -26.40 4.56 5.00
N ILE A 410 -27.19 5.53 4.56
CA ILE A 410 -26.78 6.93 4.45
C ILE A 410 -27.23 7.64 5.72
N HIS A 411 -26.30 8.26 6.43
CA HIS A 411 -26.56 9.03 7.65
C HIS A 411 -26.88 10.48 7.33
N SER A 412 -26.14 11.10 6.42
CA SER A 412 -26.40 12.46 5.95
C SER A 412 -25.93 12.67 4.52
N LEU A 413 -26.58 13.63 3.86
CA LEU A 413 -26.28 14.09 2.52
C LEU A 413 -26.15 15.61 2.54
N GLU A 414 -24.94 16.10 2.32
CA GLU A 414 -24.63 17.53 2.44
C GLU A 414 -24.12 18.06 1.10
N VAL A 415 -24.73 19.14 0.63
CA VAL A 415 -24.25 19.90 -0.55
C VAL A 415 -23.28 20.96 -0.03
N THR A 416 -22.00 20.79 -0.34
CA THR A 416 -20.93 21.68 0.13
C THR A 416 -20.84 22.94 -0.72
N GLY A 417 -21.22 22.85 -2.00
CA GLY A 417 -21.17 23.99 -2.91
C GLY A 417 -21.83 23.69 -4.25
N TYR A 418 -22.04 24.74 -5.01
CA TYR A 418 -22.48 24.66 -6.39
C TYR A 418 -21.79 25.74 -7.21
N HIS A 419 -21.62 25.49 -8.50
CA HIS A 419 -21.17 26.50 -9.44
C HIS A 419 -21.86 26.31 -10.79
N CYS A 420 -22.02 27.37 -11.57
CA CYS A 420 -22.48 27.25 -12.94
C CYS A 420 -21.44 26.49 -13.77
N ALA A 421 -21.89 25.60 -14.65
CA ALA A 421 -20.99 24.90 -15.56
C ALA A 421 -20.38 25.87 -16.60
N GLU A 422 -21.17 26.86 -17.02
CA GLU A 422 -20.76 27.89 -17.96
C GLU A 422 -20.19 29.13 -17.25
N LYS A 423 -19.01 29.59 -17.71
CA LYS A 423 -18.34 30.77 -17.16
C LYS A 423 -19.10 32.07 -17.38
N SER A 424 -19.83 32.20 -18.49
CA SER A 424 -20.63 33.40 -18.81
C SER A 424 -21.76 33.58 -17.80
N THR A 425 -22.50 32.51 -17.49
CA THR A 425 -23.58 32.50 -16.51
C THR A 425 -23.07 32.69 -15.09
N ALA A 426 -21.90 32.15 -14.76
CA ALA A 426 -21.25 32.39 -13.47
C ALA A 426 -20.97 33.89 -13.26
N ALA A 427 -20.43 34.57 -14.28
CA ALA A 427 -20.17 36.01 -14.20
C ALA A 427 -21.46 36.84 -14.03
N ILE A 428 -22.54 36.43 -14.72
CA ILE A 428 -23.86 37.08 -14.56
C ILE A 428 -24.39 36.87 -13.13
N LEU A 429 -24.27 35.66 -12.58
CA LEU A 429 -24.68 35.37 -11.21
C LEU A 429 -23.89 36.21 -10.19
N GLU A 430 -22.57 36.31 -10.35
CA GLU A 430 -21.73 37.17 -9.52
C GLU A 430 -22.16 38.64 -9.60
N GLN A 431 -22.48 39.13 -10.80
CA GLN A 431 -23.00 40.48 -10.99
C GLN A 431 -24.36 40.67 -10.31
N ILE A 432 -25.28 39.70 -10.40
CA ILE A 432 -26.58 39.74 -9.70
C ILE A 432 -26.38 39.77 -8.18
N ILE A 433 -25.46 38.96 -7.65
CA ILE A 433 -25.12 38.95 -6.21
C ILE A 433 -24.56 40.30 -5.80
N GLN A 434 -23.66 40.89 -6.59
CA GLN A 434 -23.08 42.20 -6.32
C GLN A 434 -24.12 43.32 -6.39
N GLU A 435 -25.00 43.33 -7.38
CA GLU A 435 -26.10 44.29 -7.49
C GLU A 435 -27.10 44.15 -6.34
N THR A 436 -27.44 42.92 -5.94
CA THR A 436 -28.35 42.66 -4.81
C THR A 436 -27.73 43.15 -3.50
N THR A 437 -26.43 42.91 -3.29
CA THR A 437 -25.68 43.42 -2.13
C THR A 437 -25.66 44.95 -2.13
N ASN A 438 -25.38 45.57 -3.27
CA ASN A 438 -25.39 47.02 -3.41
C ASN A 438 -26.79 47.61 -3.16
N ARG A 439 -27.85 46.96 -3.65
CA ARG A 439 -29.23 47.36 -3.41
C ARG A 439 -29.59 47.24 -1.93
N MET A 440 -29.19 46.16 -1.28
CA MET A 440 -29.42 45.95 0.16
C MET A 440 -28.70 47.02 0.99
N ASN A 441 -27.44 47.32 0.68
CA ASN A 441 -26.70 48.39 1.35
C ASN A 441 -27.37 49.75 1.17
N LYS A 442 -27.86 50.06 -0.05
CA LYS A 442 -28.63 51.30 -0.31
C LYS A 442 -29.93 51.35 0.48
N LEU A 443 -30.65 50.23 0.56
CA LEU A 443 -31.90 50.13 1.30
C LEU A 443 -31.67 50.28 2.81
N GLN A 444 -30.64 49.63 3.34
CA GLN A 444 -30.26 49.75 4.75
C GLN A 444 -29.77 51.16 5.10
N GLN A 445 -29.05 51.82 4.19
CA GLN A 445 -28.69 53.23 4.35
C GLN A 445 -29.95 54.10 4.39
N GLN A 446 -30.90 53.88 3.48
CA GLN A 446 -32.16 54.61 3.45
C GLN A 446 -33.01 54.36 4.71
N GLU A 447 -33.05 53.12 5.21
CA GLU A 447 -33.72 52.81 6.49
C GLU A 447 -33.06 53.54 7.65
N SER A 448 -31.73 53.56 7.71
CA SER A 448 -30.97 54.32 8.73
C SER A 448 -31.25 55.83 8.64
N GLU A 449 -31.27 56.41 7.44
CA GLU A 449 -31.61 57.82 7.21
C GLU A 449 -33.05 58.13 7.64
N ASN A 450 -34.00 57.26 7.31
CA ASN A 450 -35.40 57.39 7.73
C ASN A 450 -35.54 57.25 9.26
N GLU A 451 -34.80 56.35 9.90
CA GLU A 451 -34.79 56.20 11.35
C GLU A 451 -34.25 57.45 12.05
N VAL A 452 -33.16 58.04 11.52
CA VAL A 452 -32.62 59.31 12.03
C VAL A 452 -33.66 60.43 11.91
N GLN A 453 -34.27 60.60 10.73
CA GLN A 453 -35.32 61.62 10.52
C GLN A 453 -36.53 61.42 11.43
N LEU A 454 -36.96 60.17 11.62
CA LEU A 454 -38.08 59.86 12.51
C LEU A 454 -37.75 60.19 13.97
N ASN A 455 -36.52 59.88 14.39
CA ASN A 455 -36.03 60.24 15.72
C ASN A 455 -35.88 61.76 15.90
N GLU A 456 -35.44 62.50 14.87
CA GLU A 456 -35.38 63.97 14.89
C GLU A 456 -36.78 64.58 15.06
N ILE A 457 -37.74 64.19 14.21
CA ILE A 457 -39.14 64.66 14.31
C ILE A 457 -39.72 64.33 15.68
N ARG A 458 -39.41 63.15 16.22
CA ARG A 458 -39.84 62.77 17.57
C ARG A 458 -39.24 63.68 18.63
N GLY A 459 -37.94 63.99 18.52
CA GLY A 459 -37.25 64.94 19.37
C GLY A 459 -37.91 66.33 19.33
N ASP A 460 -38.19 66.83 18.13
CA ASP A 460 -38.86 68.12 17.92
C ASP A 460 -40.26 68.17 18.55
N ILE A 461 -41.05 67.08 18.41
CA ILE A 461 -42.37 66.98 19.04
C ILE A 461 -42.26 66.99 20.57
N GLU A 462 -41.28 66.28 21.14
CA GLU A 462 -41.05 66.25 22.58
C GLU A 462 -40.59 67.63 23.09
N GLU A 463 -39.72 68.32 22.34
CA GLU A 463 -39.29 69.68 22.65
C GLU A 463 -40.46 70.69 22.60
N GLU A 464 -41.28 70.66 21.55
CA GLU A 464 -42.43 71.56 21.43
C GLU A 464 -43.51 71.27 22.49
N LYS A 465 -43.68 70.01 22.91
CA LYS A 465 -44.55 69.69 24.07
C LYS A 465 -44.01 70.30 25.36
N ALA A 466 -42.72 70.10 25.66
CA ALA A 466 -42.09 70.67 26.85
C ALA A 466 -42.15 72.20 26.84
N ARG A 467 -41.96 72.82 25.68
CA ARG A 467 -42.11 74.27 25.48
C ARG A 467 -43.54 74.73 25.74
N GLY A 468 -44.53 74.01 25.23
CA GLY A 468 -45.95 74.27 25.49
C GLY A 468 -46.31 74.18 26.97
N GLU A 469 -45.77 73.19 27.70
CA GLU A 469 -45.93 73.07 29.16
C GLU A 469 -45.27 74.23 29.91
N LEU A 470 -44.05 74.61 29.53
CA LEU A 470 -43.36 75.75 30.12
C LEU A 470 -44.14 77.05 29.93
N ILE A 471 -44.69 77.29 28.74
CA ILE A 471 -45.54 78.46 28.47
C ILE A 471 -46.79 78.45 29.37
N LYS A 472 -47.44 77.29 29.55
CA LYS A 472 -48.59 77.19 30.48
C LYS A 472 -48.20 77.58 31.90
N ILE A 473 -47.10 77.03 32.41
CA ILE A 473 -46.59 77.37 33.75
C ILE A 473 -46.28 78.87 33.85
N GLN A 474 -45.66 79.46 32.82
CA GLN A 474 -45.39 80.90 32.78
C GLN A 474 -46.68 81.73 32.79
N THR A 475 -47.69 81.34 32.00
CA THR A 475 -48.99 82.03 32.00
C THR A 475 -49.72 81.89 33.33
N ASP A 476 -49.67 80.72 33.96
CA ASP A 476 -50.29 80.47 35.26
C ASP A 476 -49.60 81.27 36.35
N ASN A 477 -48.27 81.31 36.35
CA ASN A 477 -47.50 82.12 37.29
C ASN A 477 -47.75 83.62 37.06
N SER A 478 -47.77 84.09 35.81
CA SER A 478 -48.12 85.47 35.47
C SER A 478 -49.52 85.85 35.94
N ASN A 479 -50.51 84.98 35.71
CA ASN A 479 -51.88 85.16 36.16
C ASN A 479 -51.98 85.15 37.69
N ALA A 480 -51.23 84.28 38.38
CA ALA A 480 -51.19 84.21 39.83
C ALA A 480 -50.59 85.50 40.42
N LEU A 481 -49.49 86.00 39.85
CA LEU A 481 -48.89 87.28 40.23
C LEU A 481 -49.87 88.44 40.02
N SER A 482 -50.51 88.53 38.85
CA SER A 482 -51.51 89.57 38.57
C SER A 482 -52.72 89.49 39.51
N LYS A 483 -53.17 88.27 39.86
CA LYS A 483 -54.24 88.08 40.85
C LYS A 483 -53.80 88.48 42.25
N MET A 484 -52.58 88.14 42.66
CA MET A 484 -52.03 88.52 43.97
C MET A 484 -51.91 90.05 44.08
N GLU A 485 -51.40 90.73 43.04
CA GLU A 485 -51.36 92.19 42.99
C GLU A 485 -52.77 92.80 43.08
N GLY A 486 -53.72 92.26 42.31
CA GLY A 486 -55.12 92.71 42.35
C GLY A 486 -55.78 92.50 43.73
N MET A 487 -55.55 91.35 44.37
CA MET A 487 -56.06 91.07 45.72
C MET A 487 -55.39 91.96 46.78
N ALA A 488 -54.08 92.15 46.69
CA ALA A 488 -53.35 93.03 47.61
C ALA A 488 -53.86 94.48 47.52
N GLU A 489 -54.15 94.97 46.32
CA GLU A 489 -54.70 96.30 46.13
C GLU A 489 -56.16 96.39 46.62
N ALA A 490 -56.98 95.37 46.38
CA ALA A 490 -58.35 95.32 46.91
C ALA A 490 -58.36 95.32 48.45
N GLU A 491 -57.46 94.57 49.08
CA GLU A 491 -57.33 94.54 50.54
C GLU A 491 -56.81 95.87 51.11
N ARG A 492 -55.91 96.57 50.39
CA ARG A 492 -55.53 97.95 50.74
C ARG A 492 -56.73 98.90 50.73
N VAL A 493 -57.54 98.87 49.68
CA VAL A 493 -58.75 99.71 49.58
C VAL A 493 -59.72 99.38 50.70
N LYS A 494 -59.95 98.09 50.95
CA LYS A 494 -60.86 97.62 51.99
C LYS A 494 -60.40 98.03 53.39
N SER A 495 -59.14 97.77 53.73
CA SER A 495 -58.56 98.16 55.02
C SER A 495 -58.56 99.68 55.23
N PHE A 496 -58.32 100.46 54.18
CA PHE A 496 -58.43 101.92 54.24
C PHE A 496 -59.87 102.36 54.53
N LEU A 497 -60.86 101.83 53.80
CA LEU A 497 -62.28 102.17 54.01
C LEU A 497 -62.78 101.71 55.39
N ASP A 498 -62.38 100.52 55.84
CA ASP A 498 -62.73 99.98 57.16
C ASP A 498 -62.14 100.84 58.29
N HIS A 499 -60.86 101.24 58.21
CA HIS A 499 -60.28 102.17 59.19
C HIS A 499 -60.99 103.52 59.19
N LEU A 500 -61.26 104.09 58.02
CA LEU A 500 -61.96 105.37 57.91
C LEU A 500 -63.41 105.31 58.43
N SER A 501 -64.04 104.13 58.35
CA SER A 501 -65.37 103.89 58.91
C SER A 501 -65.38 103.83 60.44
N LYS A 502 -64.28 103.38 61.06
CA LYS A 502 -64.12 103.30 62.52
C LYS A 502 -63.79 104.65 63.14
N GLU A 503 -62.97 105.47 62.50
CA GLU A 503 -62.59 106.79 63.04
C GLU A 503 -63.62 107.88 62.76
N LEU A 504 -64.39 107.79 61.67
CA LEU A 504 -65.36 108.80 61.24
C LEU A 504 -66.71 108.17 60.85
N PRO A 505 -67.62 107.96 61.82
CA PRO A 505 -68.91 107.30 61.58
C PRO A 505 -69.96 108.17 60.84
N ASP A 506 -69.88 109.50 60.95
CA ASP A 506 -70.88 110.43 60.37
C ASP A 506 -70.65 110.80 58.89
N LEU A 507 -69.57 110.32 58.26
CA LEU A 507 -69.32 110.56 56.83
C LEU A 507 -70.03 109.54 55.92
N SER A 508 -70.76 110.08 54.94
CA SER A 508 -71.37 109.36 53.82
C SER A 508 -70.33 108.55 53.03
N MET A 509 -70.73 107.35 52.59
CA MET A 509 -69.88 106.44 51.81
C MET A 509 -69.35 107.08 50.51
N ARG A 510 -70.06 108.08 49.96
CA ARG A 510 -69.67 108.82 48.75
C ARG A 510 -68.44 109.71 48.97
N ASP A 511 -68.35 110.34 50.14
CA ASP A 511 -67.25 111.27 50.46
C ASP A 511 -65.97 110.52 50.84
N LYS A 512 -66.11 109.35 51.48
CA LYS A 512 -65.01 108.41 51.77
C LYS A 512 -64.32 107.94 50.49
N ILE A 513 -65.09 107.61 49.44
CA ILE A 513 -64.58 107.24 48.12
C ILE A 513 -63.87 108.42 47.43
N SER A 514 -64.37 109.65 47.61
CA SER A 514 -63.73 110.86 47.05
C SER A 514 -62.34 111.12 47.65
N MET A 515 -62.18 110.95 48.98
CA MET A 515 -60.87 111.08 49.65
C MET A 515 -59.86 110.05 49.16
N TRP A 516 -60.24 108.78 49.05
CA TRP A 516 -59.38 107.73 48.49
C TRP A 516 -58.94 108.04 47.04
N ASN A 517 -59.88 108.49 46.20
CA ASN A 517 -59.57 108.89 44.82
C ASN A 517 -58.62 110.09 44.74
N THR A 518 -58.62 110.97 45.74
CA THR A 518 -57.73 112.13 45.78
C THR A 518 -56.31 111.70 46.17
N LEU A 519 -56.18 110.79 47.13
CA LEU A 519 -54.90 110.16 47.48
C LEU A 519 -54.31 109.35 46.32
N ARG A 520 -55.14 108.55 45.60
CA ARG A 520 -54.66 107.84 44.39
C ARG A 520 -54.20 108.78 43.29
N LYS A 521 -54.82 109.96 43.14
CA LYS A 521 -54.36 110.94 42.16
C LYS A 521 -52.98 111.47 42.53
N GLU A 522 -52.70 111.69 43.81
CA GLU A 522 -51.36 112.08 44.28
C GLU A 522 -50.33 110.96 44.06
N ASP A 523 -50.67 109.71 44.39
CA ASP A 523 -49.79 108.56 44.18
C ASP A 523 -49.53 108.29 42.69
N ALA A 524 -50.57 108.42 41.85
CA ALA A 524 -50.44 108.34 40.40
C ALA A 524 -49.56 109.47 39.85
N LEU A 525 -49.71 110.71 40.36
CA LEU A 525 -48.84 111.83 40.01
C LEU A 525 -47.37 111.59 40.43
N LYS A 526 -47.13 110.98 41.60
CA LYS A 526 -45.78 110.57 42.06
C LYS A 526 -45.17 109.44 41.24
N ALA A 527 -45.98 108.48 40.78
CA ALA A 527 -45.51 107.40 39.91
C ALA A 527 -45.15 107.93 38.52
N VAL A 528 -45.98 108.81 37.97
CA VAL A 528 -45.73 109.50 36.68
C VAL A 528 -44.49 110.41 36.77
N SER A 529 -44.27 111.09 37.90
CA SER A 529 -43.07 111.94 38.08
C SER A 529 -41.75 111.16 38.18
N LYS A 530 -41.79 109.85 38.46
CA LYS A 530 -40.59 108.98 38.56
C LYS A 530 -40.16 108.35 37.23
N GLY A 531 -40.91 108.56 36.14
CA GLY A 531 -40.49 108.25 34.77
C GLY A 531 -40.73 106.82 34.26
N ASP A 532 -41.23 105.90 35.08
CA ASP A 532 -41.47 104.49 34.69
C ASP A 532 -42.98 104.17 34.54
N ALA A 533 -43.73 105.10 33.94
CA ALA A 533 -45.18 104.97 33.79
C ALA A 533 -45.53 104.29 32.44
N LYS A 534 -46.00 103.04 32.50
CA LYS A 534 -46.66 102.38 31.37
C LYS A 534 -48.09 102.91 31.23
N LEU A 535 -48.35 103.68 30.18
CA LEU A 535 -49.69 104.17 29.82
C LEU A 535 -50.51 103.04 29.19
N PHE A 536 -51.54 102.58 29.89
CA PHE A 536 -52.55 101.69 29.32
C PHE A 536 -53.68 102.54 28.75
N PHE A 537 -53.86 102.51 27.44
CA PHE A 537 -54.96 103.16 26.76
C PHE A 537 -56.12 102.19 26.56
N THR A 538 -57.36 102.63 26.76
CA THR A 538 -58.52 101.87 26.25
C THR A 538 -58.85 102.34 24.82
N PRO A 539 -59.50 101.50 23.98
CA PRO A 539 -59.86 101.89 22.61
C PRO A 539 -60.79 103.12 22.52
N LYS A 540 -61.42 103.53 23.64
CA LYS A 540 -62.21 104.76 23.71
C LYS A 540 -61.35 106.01 23.91
N ASP A 541 -60.13 105.85 24.43
CA ASP A 541 -59.23 106.94 24.76
C ASP A 541 -58.28 107.29 23.61
N VAL A 542 -58.23 106.46 22.55
CA VAL A 542 -57.34 106.66 21.40
C VAL A 542 -58.04 106.24 20.10
N ASN A 543 -58.06 107.14 19.13
CA ASN A 543 -58.56 106.86 17.78
C ASN A 543 -57.44 106.17 16.96
N LEU A 544 -57.23 104.88 17.20
CA LEU A 544 -56.24 104.06 16.49
C LEU A 544 -56.92 103.31 15.34
N SER A 545 -56.58 103.66 14.09
CA SER A 545 -56.84 102.84 12.90
C SER A 545 -55.61 101.99 12.60
N ILE A 546 -55.74 100.66 12.66
CA ILE A 546 -54.67 99.74 12.25
C ILE A 546 -54.84 99.44 10.76
N GLU A 547 -53.94 99.96 9.93
CA GLU A 547 -53.81 99.57 8.52
C GLU A 547 -52.96 98.29 8.45
N ASN A 548 -53.55 97.20 7.93
CA ASN A 548 -52.81 95.97 7.70
C ASN A 548 -52.28 95.98 6.26
N HIS A 549 -50.98 96.20 6.09
CA HIS A 549 -50.31 96.01 4.81
C HIS A 549 -50.02 94.51 4.63
N ASP A 550 -50.94 93.78 3.98
CA ASP A 550 -50.64 92.42 3.52
C ASP A 550 -49.68 92.50 2.34
N HIS A 551 -48.39 92.27 2.61
CA HIS A 551 -47.40 91.99 1.57
C HIS A 551 -47.69 90.59 0.99
N SER A 552 -48.27 90.57 -0.21
CA SER A 552 -48.33 89.40 -1.06
C SER A 552 -46.90 88.97 -1.43
N HIS A 553 -46.39 87.92 -0.79
CA HIS A 553 -45.25 87.18 -1.33
C HIS A 553 -45.73 86.40 -2.57
N GLU A 554 -45.49 86.98 -3.74
CA GLU A 554 -45.51 86.28 -5.02
C GLU A 554 -44.61 85.03 -4.93
N ARG A 555 -45.21 83.86 -5.19
CA ARG A 555 -44.46 82.64 -5.50
C ARG A 555 -43.81 82.86 -6.86
N GLY A 556 -42.49 82.90 -6.88
CA GLY A 556 -41.70 82.82 -8.10
C GLY A 556 -41.97 81.50 -8.81
N TRP A 557 -42.73 81.57 -9.91
CA TRP A 557 -42.59 80.64 -11.03
C TRP A 557 -41.31 81.01 -11.77
N VAL A 558 -40.39 80.06 -11.90
CA VAL A 558 -39.30 80.12 -12.88
C VAL A 558 -39.53 78.94 -13.82
N ASP A 559 -40.00 79.26 -15.01
CA ASP A 559 -39.92 78.37 -16.17
C ASP A 559 -38.52 78.49 -16.78
N GLY A 560 -37.93 77.32 -17.09
CA GLY A 560 -37.07 77.13 -18.26
C GLY A 560 -35.56 77.32 -18.08
N GLU A 561 -34.83 76.21 -18.13
CA GLU A 561 -33.76 76.08 -19.13
C GLU A 561 -33.47 74.60 -19.43
N GLU A 562 -33.66 74.24 -20.70
CA GLU A 562 -33.00 73.11 -21.35
C GLU A 562 -31.48 73.29 -21.28
N SER A 563 -30.73 72.22 -20.98
CA SER A 563 -29.62 71.79 -21.85
C SER A 563 -29.00 70.46 -21.36
N SER A 564 -28.96 69.51 -22.31
CA SER A 564 -27.89 68.54 -22.56
C SER A 564 -27.14 67.89 -21.38
N GLY A 565 -27.35 66.59 -21.21
CA GLY A 565 -26.52 65.68 -20.41
C GLY A 565 -27.19 64.35 -20.15
#